data_AF-A0A0M0BQS6-F1
#
_entry.id   AF-A0A0M0BQS6-F1
#
_cell.length_a   1.000
_cell.length_b   1.000
_cell.length_c   1.000
_cell.angle_alpha   90.00
_cell.angle_beta   90.00
_cell.angle_gamma   90.00
#
_symmetry.space_group_name_H-M   'P 1'
#
loop_
_entity.id
_entity.type
_entity.pdbx_description
1 polymer ?
#
loop_
_entity_poly.entity_id
_entity_poly.type
_entity_poly.pdbx_seq_one_letter_code
_entity_poly.pdbx_strand_id
1 'polypeptide(L)'
;AFVVEHDVVAQDFIADRLMIFSGEPGIRGFANPPTDLREGMNSFLKDMNVTFRRDPQTKRPRVNKEGSRLDREQKDIGEYYYTRIEE
;
A
#
# COMPACT_ATOMS: atom_id res chain seq x y z
N ALA A 1 8.30 -13.15 12.48
CA ALA A 1 8.76 -12.05 13.35
C ALA A 1 7.82 -10.87 13.18
N PHE A 2 7.76 -9.93 14.12
CA PHE A 2 7.09 -8.64 13.91
C PHE A 2 8.13 -7.59 13.59
N VAL A 3 7.87 -6.79 12.56
CA VAL A 3 8.75 -5.73 12.08
C VAL A 3 7.91 -4.47 11.89
N VAL A 4 8.38 -3.35 12.41
CA VAL A 4 7.72 -2.04 12.27
C VAL A 4 8.62 -1.19 11.38
N GLU A 5 8.07 -0.73 10.26
CA GLU A 5 8.81 0.05 9.26
C GLU A 5 7.93 1.15 8.68
N HIS A 6 8.59 2.18 8.13
CA HIS A 6 7.96 3.22 7.33
C HIS A 6 8.28 3.10 5.84
N ASP A 7 9.26 2.28 5.47
CA ASP A 7 9.58 1.99 4.07
C ASP A 7 8.64 0.93 3.50
N VAL A 8 7.72 1.37 2.64
CA VAL A 8 6.75 0.52 1.97
C VAL A 8 7.41 -0.55 1.07
N VAL A 9 8.57 -0.25 0.48
CA VAL A 9 9.29 -1.21 -0.37
C VAL A 9 9.90 -2.32 0.46
N ALA A 10 10.43 -1.98 1.64
CA ALA A 10 10.91 -2.97 2.59
C ALA A 10 9.76 -3.88 3.03
N GLN A 11 8.60 -3.32 3.37
CA GLN A 11 7.41 -4.08 3.75
C GLN A 11 6.93 -5.02 2.63
N ASP A 12 6.84 -4.57 1.37
CA ASP A 12 6.51 -5.40 0.20
C ASP A 12 7.43 -6.63 0.08
N PHE A 13 8.71 -6.46 0.38
CA PHE A 13 9.70 -7.50 0.17
C PHE A 13 9.75 -8.53 1.32
N ILE A 14 9.50 -8.11 2.56
CA ILE A 14 9.72 -8.97 3.74
C ILE A 14 8.44 -9.53 4.36
N ALA A 15 7.28 -8.95 4.09
CA ALA A 15 6.06 -9.24 4.83
C ALA A 15 5.16 -10.27 4.13
N ASP A 16 4.81 -11.34 4.84
CA ASP A 16 3.74 -12.26 4.42
C ASP A 16 2.33 -11.69 4.72
N ARG A 17 2.23 -10.87 5.78
CA ARG A 17 1.01 -10.26 6.31
C ARG A 17 1.31 -8.88 6.87
N LEU A 18 0.32 -8.00 6.86
CA LEU A 18 0.42 -6.64 7.39
C LEU A 18 -0.58 -6.38 8.51
N MET A 19 -0.16 -5.54 9.46
CA MET A 19 -1.02 -5.02 10.52
C MET A 19 -1.07 -3.50 10.37
N ILE A 20 -2.21 -2.96 9.94
CA ILE A 20 -2.35 -1.52 9.70
C ILE A 20 -2.78 -0.82 10.99
N PHE A 21 -2.10 0.30 11.29
CA PHE A 21 -2.44 1.17 12.41
C PHE A 21 -3.12 2.43 11.87
N SER A 22 -4.21 2.83 12.52
CA SER A 22 -4.94 4.06 12.20
C SER A 22 -5.25 4.84 13.48
N GLY A 23 -5.67 6.11 13.34
CA GLY A 23 -6.03 6.95 14.48
C GLY A 23 -5.49 8.36 14.36
N GLU A 24 -5.27 9.00 15.50
CA GLU A 24 -4.82 10.38 15.60
C GLU A 24 -3.52 10.44 16.41
N PRO A 25 -2.39 10.83 15.79
CA PRO A 25 -1.09 10.89 16.47
C PRO A 25 -1.13 11.71 17.75
N GLY A 26 -0.63 11.12 18.85
CA GLY A 26 -0.61 11.77 20.17
C GLY A 26 -1.94 11.74 20.94
N ILE A 27 -3.03 11.23 20.35
CA ILE A 27 -4.35 11.14 21.00
C ILE A 27 -4.79 9.69 21.17
N ARG A 28 -4.93 8.94 20.07
CA ARG A 28 -5.39 7.54 20.08
C ARG A 28 -4.94 6.77 18.85
N GLY A 29 -4.68 5.49 19.01
CA GLY A 29 -4.34 4.58 17.91
C GLY A 29 -5.18 3.31 17.96
N PHE A 30 -5.43 2.73 16.79
CA PHE A 30 -6.16 1.47 16.59
C PHE A 30 -5.25 0.53 15.80
N ALA A 31 -4.98 -0.65 16.38
CA ALA A 31 -4.27 -1.73 15.69
C ALA A 31 -5.31 -2.67 15.08
N ASN A 32 -5.33 -2.77 13.75
CA ASN A 32 -6.22 -3.69 13.04
C ASN A 32 -5.66 -5.13 13.11
N PRO A 33 -6.48 -6.18 12.93
CA PRO A 33 -5.96 -7.54 12.84
C PRO A 33 -5.01 -7.71 11.63
N PRO A 34 -4.06 -8.66 11.66
CA PRO A 34 -3.21 -8.93 10.52
C PRO A 34 -4.01 -9.35 9.28
N THR A 35 -3.81 -8.68 8.16
CA THR A 35 -4.36 -9.01 6.86
C THR A 35 -3.27 -9.54 5.94
N ASP A 36 -3.67 -10.13 4.83
CA ASP A 36 -2.80 -10.37 3.68
C ASP A 36 -2.23 -9.05 3.13
N LEU A 37 -1.05 -9.17 2.51
CA LEU A 37 -0.24 -8.04 2.05
C LEU A 37 -1.05 -7.11 1.14
N ARG A 38 -1.77 -7.68 0.17
CA ARG A 38 -2.54 -6.93 -0.82
C ARG A 38 -3.69 -6.13 -0.21
N GLU A 39 -4.49 -6.76 0.66
CA GLU A 39 -5.61 -6.07 1.32
C GLU A 39 -5.10 -4.96 2.24
N GLY A 40 -4.07 -5.26 3.05
CA GLY A 40 -3.46 -4.30 3.96
C GLY A 40 -2.85 -3.12 3.24
N MET A 41 -2.09 -3.36 2.16
CA MET A 41 -1.50 -2.31 1.34
C MET A 41 -2.55 -1.45 0.64
N ASN A 42 -3.61 -2.05 0.09
CA ASN A 42 -4.69 -1.27 -0.53
C ASN A 42 -5.41 -0.39 0.49
N SER A 43 -5.71 -0.91 1.68
CA SER A 43 -6.33 -0.12 2.75
C SER A 43 -5.43 1.03 3.19
N PHE A 44 -4.16 0.76 3.47
CA PHE A 44 -3.20 1.77 3.92
C PHE A 44 -2.95 2.86 2.89
N LEU A 45 -2.71 2.49 1.63
CA LEU A 45 -2.43 3.43 0.55
C LEU A 45 -3.67 4.26 0.18
N LYS A 46 -4.87 3.70 0.34
CA LYS A 46 -6.13 4.42 0.19
C LYS A 46 -6.27 5.52 1.22
N ASP A 47 -5.99 5.24 2.48
CA ASP A 47 -6.03 6.24 3.56
C ASP A 47 -5.00 7.36 3.33
N MET A 48 -3.85 7.01 2.76
CA MET A 48 -2.82 7.97 2.35
C MET A 48 -3.13 8.70 1.03
N ASN A 49 -4.16 8.30 0.29
CA ASN A 49 -4.54 8.80 -1.04
C ASN A 49 -3.40 8.73 -2.10
N VAL A 50 -2.53 7.73 -1.99
CA VAL A 50 -1.38 7.49 -2.89
C VAL A 50 -1.57 6.16 -3.59
N THR A 51 -1.16 6.06 -4.86
CA THR A 51 -1.18 4.79 -5.59
C THR A 51 0.20 4.35 -6.07
N PHE A 52 0.40 3.04 -6.18
CA PHE A 52 1.63 2.40 -6.62
C PHE A 52 1.41 1.55 -7.88
N ARG A 53 2.49 1.32 -8.63
CA ARG A 53 2.53 0.40 -9.78
C ARG A 53 3.82 -0.40 -9.76
N ARG A 54 3.88 -1.54 -10.45
CA ARG A 54 5.15 -2.24 -10.68
C ARG A 54 5.81 -1.73 -11.94
N ASP A 55 7.08 -1.37 -11.82
CA ASP A 55 7.92 -1.11 -12.99
C ASP A 55 8.05 -2.40 -13.83
N PRO A 56 7.71 -2.41 -15.13
CA PRO A 56 7.69 -3.65 -15.90
C PRO A 56 9.05 -4.35 -16.03
N GLN A 57 10.14 -3.59 -16.01
CA GLN A 57 11.49 -4.12 -16.20
C GLN A 57 12.13 -4.55 -14.89
N THR A 58 12.01 -3.72 -13.85
CA THR A 58 12.68 -3.93 -12.56
C THR A 58 11.79 -4.58 -11.51
N LYS A 59 10.48 -4.67 -11.78
CA LYS A 59 9.43 -5.11 -10.85
C LYS A 59 9.35 -4.29 -9.57
N ARG A 60 10.08 -3.18 -9.48
CA ARG A 60 10.11 -2.32 -8.30
C ARG A 60 8.79 -1.56 -8.16
N PRO A 61 8.26 -1.43 -6.93
CA PRO A 61 7.15 -0.52 -6.67
C PRO A 61 7.53 0.92 -7.00
N ARG A 62 6.64 1.61 -7.71
CA ARG A 62 6.78 3.02 -8.09
C ARG A 62 5.50 3.77 -7.75
N VAL A 63 5.64 4.89 -7.06
CA VAL A 63 4.53 5.82 -6.80
C VAL A 63 4.05 6.44 -8.11
N ASN A 64 2.72 6.53 -8.28
CA ASN A 64 2.12 7.33 -9.33
C ASN A 64 2.07 8.80 -8.90
N LYS A 65 2.31 9.71 -9.84
CA LYS A 65 2.12 11.14 -9.57
C LYS A 65 0.62 11.38 -9.32
N GLU A 66 0.32 12.18 -8.32
CA GLU A 66 -1.05 12.57 -7.99
C GLU A 66 -1.75 13.15 -9.21
N GLY A 67 -2.96 12.65 -9.50
CA GLY A 67 -3.74 13.09 -10.66
C GLY A 67 -3.13 12.72 -12.01
N SER A 68 -2.14 11.82 -12.06
CA SER A 68 -1.76 11.20 -13.33
C SER A 68 -2.88 10.30 -13.85
N ARG A 69 -2.83 9.95 -15.15
CA ARG A 69 -3.81 9.03 -15.75
C ARG A 69 -3.90 7.72 -14.97
N LEU A 70 -2.74 7.13 -14.65
CA LEU A 70 -2.65 5.86 -13.92
C LEU A 70 -3.14 5.98 -12.47
N ASP A 71 -2.84 7.09 -11.79
CA ASP A 71 -3.32 7.33 -10.41
C ASP A 71 -4.85 7.37 -10.37
N ARG A 72 -5.49 8.07 -11.32
CA ARG A 72 -6.96 8.13 -11.41
C ARG A 72 -7.55 6.76 -11.72
N GLU A 73 -7.04 6.07 -12.73
CA GLU A 73 -7.54 4.74 -13.12
C GLU A 73 -7.47 3.74 -11.95
N GLN A 74 -6.37 3.74 -11.21
CA GLN A 74 -6.19 2.88 -10.04
C GLN A 74 -7.14 3.24 -8.89
N LYS A 75 -7.32 4.53 -8.59
CA LYS A 75 -8.29 5.01 -7.60
C LYS A 75 -9.72 4.63 -7.99
N ASP A 76 -10.09 4.77 -9.26
CA ASP A 76 -11.43 4.48 -9.78
C ASP A 76 -11.79 2.99 -9.63
N ILE A 77 -10.82 2.10 -9.81
CA ILE A 77 -11.01 0.64 -9.63
C ILE A 77 -10.71 0.16 -8.20
N GLY A 78 -10.29 1.04 -7.30
CA GLY A 78 -9.96 0.72 -5.91
C GLY A 78 -8.65 -0.06 -5.72
N GLU A 79 -7.75 -0.03 -6.70
CA GLU A 79 -6.47 -0.76 -6.69
C GLU A 79 -5.31 0.20 -6.45
N TYR A 80 -5.07 0.55 -5.18
CA TYR A 80 -4.04 1.49 -4.77
C TYR A 80 -2.63 0.90 -4.76
N TYR A 81 -2.51 -0.42 -4.63
CA TYR A 81 -1.23 -1.10 -4.51
C TYR A 81 -0.70 -1.61 -5.86
N TYR A 82 -1.25 -2.71 -6.39
CA TYR A 82 -0.92 -3.25 -7.71
C TYR A 82 -2.21 -3.67 -8.43
N THR A 83 -2.24 -3.49 -9.74
CA THR A 83 -3.35 -4.00 -10.55
C THR A 83 -3.14 -5.50 -10.80
N ARG A 84 -4.23 -6.28 -10.81
CA ARG A 84 -4.18 -7.75 -11.05
C ARG A 84 -3.60 -8.14 -12.41
N ILE A 85 -3.43 -7.19 -13.33
CA ILE A 85 -2.86 -7.41 -14.65
C ILE A 85 -1.32 -7.48 -14.57
N GLU A 86 -0.71 -6.97 -13.49
CA GLU A 86 0.75 -6.86 -13.32
C GLU A 86 1.36 -7.91 -12.36
N GLU A 87 0.52 -8.77 -11.75
CA GLU A 87 0.94 -9.97 -10.98
C GLU A 87 1.12 -11.17 -11.92
#